data_AF-A0ABD5U8R8-F1
#
_entry.id   AF-A0ABD5U8R8-F1
#
_cell.length_a   1.000
_cell.length_b   1.000
_cell.length_c   1.000
_cell.angle_alpha   90.00
_cell.angle_beta   90.00
_cell.angle_gamma   90.00
#
_symmetry.space_group_name_H-M   'P 1'
#
loop_
_entity.id
_entity.type
_entity.pdbx_description
1 polymer ?
#
loop_
_entity_poly.entity_id
_entity_poly.type
_entity_poly.pdbx_seq_one_letter_code
_entity_poly.pdbx_strand_id
1 'polypeptide(L)' 'MAKISVEIPDELLADLDEHVGDDGKFVNRSDAIRASVRKTLDVLDEIDQRHGRLEDE' A
#
# COMPACT_ATOMS: atom_id res chain seq x y z
N MET A 1 2.00 1.21 16.28
CA MET A 1 1.49 1.64 14.96
C MET A 1 0.65 2.89 15.15
N ALA A 2 0.96 3.97 14.42
CA ALA A 2 0.06 5.11 14.33
C ALA A 2 -1.20 4.71 13.56
N LYS A 3 -2.36 5.26 13.94
CA LYS A 3 -3.62 5.05 13.22
C LYS A 3 -3.87 6.26 12.33
N ILE A 4 -4.26 6.00 11.10
CA ILE A 4 -4.75 7.01 10.16
C ILE A 4 -6.21 6.69 9.82
N SER A 5 -7.01 7.73 9.60
CA SER A 5 -8.38 7.62 9.08
C SER A 5 -8.40 8.25 7.69
N VAL A 6 -8.99 7.56 6.73
CA VAL A 6 -9.08 8.02 5.33
C VAL A 6 -10.46 7.73 4.81
N GLU A 7 -10.97 8.60 3.93
CA GLU A 7 -12.18 8.35 3.16
C GLU A 7 -11.79 7.74 1.82
N ILE A 8 -12.52 6.72 1.38
CA ILE A 8 -12.31 6.03 0.11
C ILE A 8 -13.65 5.82 -0.59
N PRO A 9 -13.70 5.86 -1.94
CA PRO A 9 -14.88 5.46 -2.69
C PRO A 9 -15.33 4.03 -2.36
N ASP A 10 -16.63 3.82 -2.29
CA ASP A 10 -17.22 2.52 -1.94
C ASP A 10 -16.85 1.45 -2.96
N GLU A 11 -16.76 1.79 -4.25
CA GLU A 11 -16.34 0.85 -5.29
C GLU A 11 -14.91 0.34 -5.06
N LEU A 12 -13.99 1.20 -4.62
CA LEU A 12 -12.62 0.80 -4.34
C LEU A 12 -12.52 -0.07 -3.08
N LEU A 13 -13.38 0.18 -2.09
CA LEU A 13 -13.45 -0.68 -0.92
C LEU A 13 -13.99 -2.07 -1.28
N ALA A 14 -15.01 -2.13 -2.15
CA ALA A 14 -15.55 -3.40 -2.63
C ALA A 14 -14.50 -4.21 -3.40
N ASP A 15 -13.79 -3.58 -4.35
CA ASP A 15 -12.72 -4.21 -5.11
C ASP A 15 -11.58 -4.71 -4.20
N LEU A 16 -11.24 -3.95 -3.15
CA LEU A 16 -10.24 -4.37 -2.17
C LEU A 16 -10.71 -5.59 -1.38
N ASP A 17 -11.98 -5.61 -0.98
CA ASP A 17 -12.58 -6.70 -0.21
C ASP A 17 -12.60 -8.03 -0.97
N GLU A 18 -12.74 -8.01 -2.31
CA GLU A 18 -12.60 -9.21 -3.15
C GLU A 18 -11.21 -9.85 -3.06
N HIS A 19 -10.21 -9.12 -2.56
CA HIS A 19 -8.84 -9.60 -2.39
C HIS A 19 -8.46 -9.90 -0.93
N VAL A 20 -9.40 -9.78 0.01
CA VAL A 20 -9.18 -9.95 1.45
C VAL A 20 -9.90 -11.20 1.97
N GLY A 21 -9.23 -12.01 2.79
CA GLY A 21 -9.80 -13.20 3.42
C GLY A 21 -8.92 -14.43 3.23
N ASP A 22 -9.42 -15.59 3.65
CA ASP A 22 -8.65 -16.85 3.66
C ASP A 22 -8.19 -17.29 2.27
N ASP A 23 -9.01 -17.04 1.24
CA ASP A 23 -8.69 -17.28 -0.17
C ASP A 23 -8.13 -16.04 -0.89
N GLY A 24 -7.98 -14.93 -0.15
CA GLY A 24 -7.52 -13.64 -0.65
C GLY A 24 -6.00 -13.49 -0.63
N LYS A 25 -5.51 -12.42 -1.26
CA LYS A 25 -4.08 -12.06 -1.23
C LYS A 25 -3.65 -11.44 0.10
N PHE A 26 -4.62 -10.97 0.89
CA PHE A 26 -4.38 -10.21 2.11
C PHE A 26 -5.21 -10.77 3.26
N VAL A 27 -4.62 -10.77 4.45
CA VAL A 27 -5.29 -11.32 5.66
C VAL A 27 -6.43 -10.42 6.12
N ASN A 28 -6.28 -9.10 5.96
CA ASN A 28 -7.31 -8.12 6.30
C ASN A 28 -7.10 -6.83 5.49
N ARG A 29 -8.08 -5.92 5.53
CA ARG A 29 -8.00 -4.61 4.85
C ARG A 29 -6.75 -3.81 5.27
N SER A 30 -6.40 -3.81 6.55
CA SER A 30 -5.22 -3.06 7.01
C SER A 30 -3.93 -3.63 6.44
N ASP A 31 -3.86 -4.95 6.28
CA ASP A 31 -2.75 -5.64 5.66
C ASP A 31 -2.64 -5.27 4.17
N ALA A 32 -3.76 -5.31 3.45
CA ALA A 32 -3.84 -4.90 2.05
C ALA A 32 -3.36 -3.45 1.85
N ILE A 33 -3.86 -2.51 2.65
CA ILE A 33 -3.45 -1.09 2.57
C ILE A 33 -1.97 -0.92 2.87
N ARG A 34 -1.45 -1.56 3.93
CA ARG A 34 -0.02 -1.47 4.28
C ARG A 34 0.87 -2.03 3.18
N ALA A 35 0.51 -3.18 2.61
CA ALA A 35 1.27 -3.81 1.53
C ALA A 35 1.28 -2.93 0.27
N SER A 36 0.13 -2.35 -0.10
CA SER A 36 0.01 -1.43 -1.24
C SER A 36 0.84 -0.16 -1.06
N VAL A 37 0.82 0.44 0.14
CA VAL A 37 1.65 1.62 0.45
C VAL A 37 3.13 1.25 0.40
N ARG A 38 3.56 0.14 1.02
CA ARG A 38 4.97 -0.29 0.97
C ARG A 38 5.44 -0.49 -0.45
N LYS A 39 4.67 -1.23 -1.27
CA LYS A 39 5.00 -1.46 -2.68
C LYS A 39 5.12 -0.15 -3.48
N THR A 40 4.25 0.82 -3.20
CA THR A 40 4.33 2.14 -3.86
C THR A 40 5.61 2.87 -3.46
N LEU A 41 5.95 2.87 -2.16
CA LEU A 41 7.18 3.48 -1.68
C LEU A 41 8.44 2.78 -2.23
N ASP A 42 8.46 1.45 -2.29
CA ASP A 42 9.56 0.69 -2.90
C ASP A 42 9.82 1.13 -4.35
N VAL A 43 8.76 1.32 -5.13
CA VAL A 43 8.86 1.79 -6.53
C VAL A 43 9.41 3.22 -6.59
N LEU A 44 9.00 4.10 -5.67
CA LEU A 44 9.52 5.47 -5.61
C LEU A 44 10.99 5.48 -5.22
N ASP A 45 11.39 4.68 -4.24
CA ASP A 45 12.79 4.51 -3.81
C ASP A 45 13.66 4.00 -4.97
N GLU A 46 13.16 3.05 -5.77
CA GLU A 46 13.85 2.56 -6.98
C GLU A 46 14.01 3.66 -8.04
N ILE A 47 13.00 4.51 -8.22
CA ILE A 47 13.04 5.64 -9.16
C ILE A 47 14.06 6.67 -8.69
N ASP A 48 14.06 7.04 -7.41
CA ASP A 48 14.97 8.03 -6.87
C ASP A 48 16.43 7.56 -6.93
N GLN A 49 16.68 6.27 -6.69
CA GLN A 49 17.98 5.62 -6.94
C GLN A 49 18.46 5.80 -8.38
N ARG A 50 17.59 5.55 -9.37
CA ARG A 50 17.94 5.70 -10.79
C ARG A 50 18.23 7.14 -11.19
N HIS A 51 17.60 8.10 -10.53
CA HIS A 51 17.77 9.52 -10.81
C HIS A 51 18.85 10.20 -9.97
N GLY A 52 19.55 9.46 -9.10
CA GLY A 52 20.61 10.01 -8.24
C GLY A 52 20.09 11.00 -7.19
N ARG A 53 18.84 10.82 -6.73
CA ARG A 53 18.17 11.69 -5.75
C ARG A 53 18.27 11.20 -4.32
N LEU A 54 19.01 10.12 -4.07
CA LEU A 54 19.29 9.69 -2.71
C LEU A 54 20.17 10.74 -2.04
N GLU A 55 19.63 11.44 -1.05
CA GLU A 55 20.44 12.14 -0.06
C GLU A 55 21.13 11.08 0.80
N ASP A 56 22.45 11.17 0.97
CA ASP A 56 23.19 10.30 1.88
C ASP A 56 22.67 10.53 3.31
N GLU A 57 22.01 9.53 3.90
CA GLU A 57 21.57 9.53 5.32
C GLU A 57 22.75 9.31 6.28
#